data_AF-A0A969WPJ2-F1
#
_entry.id   AF-A0A969WPJ2-F1
#
_cell.length_a   1.000
_cell.length_b   1.000
_cell.length_c   1.000
_cell.angle_alpha   90.00
_cell.angle_beta   90.00
_cell.angle_gamma   90.00
#
_symmetry.space_group_name_H-M   'P 1'
#
loop_
_entity.id
_entity.type
_entity.pdbx_description
1 polymer ?
#
loop_
_entity_poly.entity_id
_entity_poly.type
_entity_poly.pdbx_seq_one_letter_code
_entity_poly.pdbx_strand_id
1 'polypeptide(L)'
;MQKNQPIGVFDSGIGGLTVLKSLQELMPQENFVYLGDNKNAPYGNKASEEIINLSNKCTEFLISKSAKIIVVACNTATGTAI
;
A
#
# COMPACT_ATOMS: atom_id res chain seq x y z
N MET A 1 11.03 16.97 -1.69
CA MET A 1 10.05 16.26 -0.85
C MET A 1 9.74 17.11 0.37
N GLN A 2 8.46 17.34 0.70
CA GLN A 2 8.13 18.07 1.92
C GLN A 2 8.23 17.13 3.12
N LYS A 3 8.83 17.59 4.22
CA LYS A 3 9.15 16.75 5.40
C LYS A 3 7.90 16.06 5.98
N ASN A 4 6.75 16.73 5.95
CA ASN A 4 5.53 16.28 6.62
C ASN A 4 4.57 15.47 5.74
N GLN A 5 4.90 15.24 4.46
CA GLN A 5 4.10 14.36 3.61
C GLN A 5 4.14 12.92 4.14
N PRO A 6 3.01 12.18 4.09
CA PRO A 6 2.95 10.85 4.67
C PRO A 6 3.65 9.79 3.81
N ILE A 7 4.04 8.68 4.42
CA ILE A 7 4.33 7.42 3.74
C ILE A 7 2.99 6.71 3.50
N GLY A 8 2.69 6.44 2.23
CA GLY A 8 1.54 5.63 1.84
C GLY A 8 1.88 4.16 1.98
N VAL A 9 0.97 3.36 2.54
CA VAL A 9 1.10 1.90 2.64
C VAL A 9 -0.19 1.31 2.09
N PHE A 10 -0.12 0.36 1.17
CA PHE A 10 -1.31 -0.38 0.77
C PHE A 10 -1.14 -1.89 0.82
N ASP A 11 -2.25 -2.57 1.07
CA ASP A 11 -2.39 -4.02 0.97
C ASP A 11 -3.76 -4.36 0.37
N SER A 12 -3.91 -5.59 -0.13
CA SER A 12 -5.19 -6.14 -0.58
C SER A 12 -6.23 -6.21 0.54
N GLY A 13 -5.84 -6.16 1.82
CA GLY A 13 -6.77 -6.17 2.95
C GLY A 13 -6.15 -5.65 4.25
N ILE A 14 -6.35 -6.38 5.35
CA ILE A 14 -5.86 -6.02 6.69
C ILE A 14 -4.47 -6.58 7.02
N GLY A 15 -3.94 -7.51 6.21
CA GLY A 15 -2.68 -8.22 6.50
C GLY A 15 -1.48 -7.27 6.57
N GLY A 16 -1.49 -6.24 5.73
CA GLY A 16 -0.48 -5.18 5.69
C GLY A 16 -0.38 -4.31 6.94
N LEU A 17 -1.33 -4.40 7.88
CA LEU A 17 -1.24 -3.68 9.16
C LEU A 17 -0.05 -4.14 10.00
N THR A 18 0.42 -5.37 9.82
CA THR A 18 1.65 -5.87 10.44
C THR A 18 2.88 -5.10 9.96
N VAL A 19 2.99 -4.87 8.66
CA VAL A 19 4.05 -4.04 8.05
C VAL A 19 3.93 -2.60 8.52
N LEU A 20 2.72 -2.03 8.53
CA LEU A 20 2.50 -0.68 9.04
C LEU A 20 2.97 -0.53 10.49
N LYS A 21 2.66 -1.52 11.34
CA LYS A 21 3.06 -1.52 12.74
C LYS A 21 4.59 -1.48 12.90
N SER A 22 5.31 -2.32 12.16
CA SER A 22 6.78 -2.30 12.17
C SER A 22 7.36 -0.99 11.63
N LEU A 23 6.75 -0.40 10.59
CA LEU A 23 7.18 0.90 10.06
C LEU A 23 7.00 2.02 11.09
N GLN A 24 5.89 2.03 11.82
CA GLN A 24 5.64 3.00 12.89
C GLN A 24 6.64 2.88 14.06
N GLU A 25 7.06 1.65 14.38
CA GLU A 25 8.06 1.41 15.43
C GLU A 25 9.47 1.86 15.01
N LEU A 26 9.84 1.63 13.75
CA LEU A 26 11.15 2.02 13.20
C LEU A 26 11.22 3.52 12.88
N MET A 27 10.10 4.13 12.47
CA MET A 27 10.01 5.52 12.03
C MET A 27 8.90 6.26 12.78
N PRO A 28 9.03 6.45 14.10
CA PRO A 28 7.97 7.01 14.95
C PRO A 28 7.67 8.50 14.67
N GLN A 29 8.51 9.18 13.90
CA GLN A 29 8.35 10.59 13.52
C GLN A 29 7.69 10.76 12.15
N GLU A 30 7.38 9.66 11.46
CA GLU A 30 6.75 9.69 10.14
C GLU A 30 5.22 9.62 10.23
N ASN A 31 4.56 10.33 9.32
CA ASN A 31 3.11 10.21 9.14
C ASN A 31 2.83 9.07 8.16
N PHE A 32 1.76 8.30 8.41
CA PHE A 32 1.38 7.18 7.54
C PHE A 32 -0.06 7.31 7.06
N VAL A 33 -0.31 6.89 5.82
CA VAL A 33 -1.65 6.66 5.29
C VAL A 33 -1.73 5.20 4.86
N TYR A 34 -2.65 4.45 5.45
CA TYR A 34 -2.88 3.05 5.10
C TYR A 34 -4.12 2.89 4.23
N LEU A 35 -3.99 2.15 3.14
CA LEU A 35 -5.08 1.75 2.25
C LEU A 35 -5.19 0.21 2.24
N GLY A 36 -6.27 -0.32 2.79
CA GLY A 36 -6.62 -1.74 2.62
C GLY A 36 -7.71 -1.89 1.56
N ASP A 37 -7.41 -2.54 0.44
CA ASP A 37 -8.37 -2.76 -0.65
C ASP A 37 -9.31 -3.95 -0.40
N ASN A 38 -9.96 -3.94 0.77
CA ASN A 38 -10.82 -5.03 1.24
C ASN A 38 -11.97 -5.35 0.25
N LYS A 39 -12.39 -4.37 -0.57
CA LYS A 39 -13.42 -4.57 -1.60
C LYS A 39 -12.99 -5.56 -2.67
N ASN A 40 -11.70 -5.60 -3.00
CA ASN A 40 -11.14 -6.47 -4.03
C ASN A 40 -10.30 -7.62 -3.45
N ALA A 41 -10.30 -7.80 -2.12
CA ALA A 41 -9.66 -8.93 -1.48
C ALA A 41 -10.36 -10.27 -1.82
N PRO A 42 -9.62 -11.41 -1.87
CA PRO A 42 -8.17 -11.51 -1.88
C PRO A 42 -7.61 -11.34 -3.30
N TYR A 43 -6.40 -10.77 -3.43
CA TYR A 43 -5.75 -10.61 -4.74
C TYR A 43 -5.27 -11.95 -5.33
N GLY A 44 -4.98 -12.95 -4.49
CA GLY A 44 -4.39 -14.23 -4.94
C GLY A 44 -5.25 -15.03 -5.94
N ASN A 45 -6.55 -14.74 -6.04
CA ASN A 45 -7.47 -15.43 -6.95
C ASN A 45 -7.69 -14.67 -8.28
N LYS A 46 -7.00 -13.55 -8.47
CA LYS A 46 -7.21 -12.66 -9.62
C LYS A 46 -6.17 -12.89 -10.71
N ALA A 47 -6.53 -12.54 -11.94
CA ALA A 47 -5.59 -12.57 -13.06
C ALA A 47 -4.49 -11.50 -12.85
N SER A 48 -3.29 -11.75 -13.37
CA SER A 48 -2.15 -10.85 -13.20
C SER A 48 -2.44 -9.42 -13.68
N GLU A 49 -3.13 -9.27 -14.81
CA GLU A 49 -3.54 -7.97 -15.34
C GLU A 49 -4.50 -7.23 -14.38
N GLU A 50 -5.41 -7.96 -13.74
CA GLU A 50 -6.31 -7.38 -12.74
C GLU A 50 -5.53 -6.93 -11.50
N ILE A 51 -4.56 -7.71 -11.03
CA ILE A 51 -3.70 -7.37 -9.89
C ILE A 51 -2.88 -6.10 -10.19
N ILE A 52 -2.31 -5.99 -11.40
CA ILE A 52 -1.58 -4.80 -11.85
C ILE A 52 -2.50 -3.57 -11.85
N ASN A 53 -3.70 -3.69 -12.44
CA ASN A 53 -4.67 -2.60 -12.50
C ASN A 53 -5.15 -2.14 -11.12
N LEU A 54 -5.38 -3.07 -10.19
CA LEU A 54 -5.74 -2.75 -8.81
C LEU A 54 -4.58 -2.10 -8.06
N SER A 55 -3.35 -2.57 -8.27
CA SER A 55 -2.14 -2.00 -7.66
C SER A 55 -1.89 -0.57 -8.14
N ASN A 56 -2.10 -0.31 -9.44
CA ASN A 56 -2.03 1.04 -10.01
C ASN A 56 -3.07 1.96 -9.38
N LYS A 57 -4.34 1.54 -9.27
CA LYS A 57 -5.40 2.32 -8.61
C LYS A 57 -5.08 2.64 -7.15
N CYS A 58 -4.54 1.68 -6.41
CA CYS A 58 -4.11 1.89 -5.02
C CYS A 58 -2.97 2.93 -4.94
N THR A 59 -2.00 2.82 -5.84
CA THR A 59 -0.86 3.74 -5.95
C THR A 59 -1.32 5.15 -6.30
N GLU A 60 -2.16 5.30 -7.32
CA GLU A 60 -2.75 6.59 -7.73
C GLU A 60 -3.55 7.24 -6.59
N PHE A 61 -4.32 6.44 -5.83
CA PHE A 61 -5.01 6.95 -4.65
C PHE A 61 -4.02 7.52 -3.62
N LEU A 62 -2.93 6.80 -3.31
CA LEU A 62 -1.93 7.28 -2.35
C LEU A 62 -1.15 8.51 -2.87
N ILE A 63 -0.87 8.58 -4.17
CA ILE A 63 -0.31 9.77 -4.82
C ILE A 63 -1.27 10.96 -4.62
N SER A 64 -2.58 10.76 -4.80
CA SER A 64 -3.59 11.82 -4.57
C SER A 64 -3.64 12.30 -3.11
N LYS A 65 -3.20 11.47 -2.16
CA LYS A 65 -3.01 11.83 -0.75
C LYS A 65 -1.65 12.47 -0.46
N SER A 66 -0.90 12.86 -1.50
CA SER A 66 0.43 13.45 -1.40
C SER A 66 1.43 12.57 -0.66
N ALA A 67 1.32 11.24 -0.79
CA ALA A 67 2.29 10.32 -0.22
C ALA A 67 3.68 10.57 -0.85
N LYS A 68 4.70 10.77 0.00
CA LYS A 68 6.07 11.01 -0.47
C LYS A 68 6.79 9.72 -0.88
N ILE A 69 6.37 8.60 -0.30
CA ILE A 69 6.85 7.24 -0.56
C ILE A 69 5.63 6.33 -0.49
N ILE A 70 5.58 5.29 -1.34
CA ILE A 70 4.53 4.26 -1.31
C ILE A 70 5.17 2.91 -1.01
N VAL A 71 4.63 2.21 -0.02
CA VAL A 71 5.01 0.86 0.38
C VAL A 71 3.91 -0.10 -0.04
N VAL A 72 4.26 -1.11 -0.82
CA VAL A 72 3.38 -2.22 -1.18
C VAL A 72 3.53 -3.31 -0.12
N ALA A 73 2.56 -3.42 0.80
CA ALA A 73 2.57 -4.38 1.90
C ALA A 73 1.87 -5.71 1.54
N CYS A 74 1.34 -5.84 0.32
CA CYS A 74 0.72 -7.07 -0.18
C CYS A 74 1.74 -7.94 -0.92
N ASN A 75 2.05 -9.13 -0.41
CA ASN A 75 2.96 -10.07 -1.10
C ASN A 75 2.50 -10.41 -2.52
N THR A 76 1.19 -10.59 -2.74
CA THR A 76 0.64 -10.91 -4.06
C THR A 76 0.80 -9.75 -5.04
N ALA A 77 0.54 -8.52 -4.59
CA ALA A 77 0.75 -7.34 -5.44
C ALA A 77 2.23 -7.17 -5.77
N THR A 78 3.12 -7.28 -4.78
CA THR A 78 4.57 -7.21 -4.97
C THR A 78 5.06 -8.26 -5.97
N GLY A 79 4.68 -9.54 -5.80
CA GLY A 79 5.18 -10.61 -6.67
C GLY A 79 4.62 -10.59 -8.10
N THR A 80 3.57 -9.82 -8.37
CA THR A 80 2.90 -9.80 -9.68
C THR A 80 3.07 -8.48 -10.42
N ALA A 81 3.16 -7.36 -9.71
CA ALA A 81 3.04 -6.02 -10.27
C ALA A 81 4.28 -5.12 -10.06
N ILE A 82 5.30 -5.58 -9.33
CA ILE A 82 6.53 -4.83 -8.99
C ILE A 82 7.75 -5.65 -9.41
#